data_AF-A0A1G1IWH0-F1
#
_entry.id   AF-A0A1G1IWH0-F1
#
_cell.length_a   1.000
_cell.length_b   1.000
_cell.length_c   1.000
_cell.angle_alpha   90.00
_cell.angle_beta   90.00
_cell.angle_gamma   90.00
#
_symmetry.space_group_name_H-M   'P 1'
#
loop_
_entity.id
_entity.type
_entity.pdbx_description
1 polymer ?
#
loop_
_entity_poly.entity_id
_entity_poly.type
_entity_poly.pdbx_seq_one_letter_code
_entity_poly.pdbx_strand_id
1 'polypeptide(L)'
;MKNEYLKILWMLRFEKMRKSEETTAWKYQEILDQCLLGFDKKDPVIQLLGRLVQEERMHERLAEELLHICQRNHPECGSHTS
;
A
#
# COMPACT_ATOMS: atom_id res chain seq x y z
N MET A 1 22.68 -14.16 9.18
CA MET A 1 21.82 -14.63 8.06
C MET A 1 20.31 -14.41 8.28
N LYS A 2 19.62 -15.01 9.27
CA LYS A 2 18.15 -14.82 9.43
C LYS A 2 17.69 -13.40 9.83
N ASN A 3 18.55 -12.52 10.36
CA ASN A 3 18.16 -11.16 10.76
C ASN A 3 18.59 -10.06 9.76
N GLU A 4 19.52 -10.33 8.85
CA GLU A 4 20.01 -9.30 7.92
C GLU A 4 19.02 -9.03 6.79
N TYR A 5 18.28 -10.03 6.32
CA TYR A 5 17.30 -9.82 5.26
C TYR A 5 16.10 -8.97 5.74
N LEU A 6 15.69 -9.08 7.01
CA LEU A 6 14.63 -8.23 7.59
C LEU A 6 15.08 -6.76 7.66
N LYS A 7 16.35 -6.52 7.99
CA LYS A 7 16.95 -5.19 7.98
C LYS A 7 17.07 -4.62 6.57
N ILE A 8 17.40 -5.46 5.57
CA ILE A 8 17.39 -5.09 4.15
C ILE A 8 15.96 -4.77 3.68
N LEU A 9 14.97 -5.59 4.04
CA LEU A 9 13.56 -5.35 3.76
C LEU A 9 13.10 -4.01 4.35
N TRP A 10 13.43 -3.73 5.62
CA TRP A 10 13.18 -2.41 6.24
C TRP A 10 13.85 -1.26 5.47
N MET A 11 15.14 -1.40 5.14
CA MET A 11 15.90 -0.41 4.35
C MET A 11 15.37 -0.23 2.92
N LEU A 12 14.69 -1.23 2.34
CA LEU A 12 14.03 -1.17 1.03
C LEU A 12 12.76 -0.31 1.02
N ARG A 13 12.49 0.42 2.11
CA ARG A 13 11.51 1.53 2.18
C ARG A 13 10.04 1.08 2.16
N PHE A 14 9.66 0.06 2.92
CA PHE A 14 8.24 -0.27 3.12
C PHE A 14 7.41 0.90 3.64
N GLU A 15 7.99 1.82 4.42
CA GLU A 15 7.29 3.06 4.81
C GLU A 15 7.03 4.01 3.63
N LYS A 16 7.97 4.10 2.68
CA LYS A 16 7.78 4.90 1.46
C LYS A 16 6.80 4.22 0.52
N MET A 17 6.84 2.89 0.44
CA MET A 17 5.92 2.07 -0.33
C MET A 17 4.49 2.20 0.21
N ARG A 18 4.29 1.99 1.53
CA ARG A 18 3.00 2.21 2.22
C ARG A 18 2.44 3.61 1.94
N LYS A 19 3.20 4.68 2.18
CA LYS A 19 2.73 6.06 1.93
C LYS A 19 2.43 6.32 0.45
N SER A 20 3.20 5.73 -0.46
CA SER A 20 3.01 5.87 -1.91
C SER A 20 1.77 5.11 -2.39
N GLU A 21 1.55 3.90 -1.88
CA GLU A 21 0.43 3.02 -2.22
C GLU A 21 -0.87 3.55 -1.63
N GLU A 22 -0.87 4.00 -0.36
CA GLU A 22 -2.02 4.69 0.26
C GLU A 22 -2.43 5.90 -0.59
N THR A 23 -1.48 6.79 -0.93
CA THR A 23 -1.75 7.96 -1.78
C THR A 23 -2.28 7.57 -3.16
N THR A 24 -1.79 6.48 -3.72
CA THR A 24 -2.17 6.01 -5.06
C THR A 24 -3.56 5.37 -5.04
N ALA A 25 -3.86 4.56 -4.03
CA ALA A 25 -5.17 3.97 -3.78
C ALA A 25 -6.24 5.05 -3.59
N TRP A 26 -5.94 6.11 -2.83
CA TRP A 26 -6.83 7.26 -2.66
C TRP A 26 -7.13 7.97 -3.99
N LYS A 27 -6.11 8.25 -4.80
CA LYS A 27 -6.30 8.88 -6.12
C LYS A 27 -7.14 8.02 -7.06
N TYR A 28 -6.90 6.72 -7.11
CA TYR A 28 -7.70 5.82 -7.94
C TYR A 28 -9.13 5.69 -7.43
N GLN A 29 -9.36 5.72 -6.11
CA GLN A 29 -10.70 5.74 -5.54
C GLN A 29 -11.45 7.03 -5.89
N GLU A 30 -10.81 8.20 -5.82
CA GLU A 30 -11.44 9.47 -6.21
C GLU A 30 -11.86 9.48 -7.69
N ILE A 31 -10.99 8.98 -8.58
CA ILE A 31 -11.31 8.86 -10.01
C ILE A 31 -12.46 7.87 -10.22
N LEU A 32 -12.46 6.73 -9.50
CA LEU A 32 -13.52 5.74 -9.57
C LEU A 32 -14.87 6.32 -9.14
N ASP A 33 -14.88 7.06 -8.03
CA ASP A 33 -16.09 7.70 -7.51
C ASP A 33 -16.65 8.72 -8.51
N GLN A 34 -15.78 9.49 -9.19
CA GLN A 34 -16.20 10.40 -10.27
C GLN A 34 -16.74 9.67 -11.49
N CYS A 35 -16.09 8.57 -11.91
CA CYS A 35 -16.59 7.76 -13.02
C CYS A 35 -17.98 7.16 -12.71
N LEU A 36 -18.21 6.72 -11.47
CA LEU A 36 -19.48 6.14 -11.04
C LEU A 36 -20.66 7.13 -11.04
N LEU A 37 -20.41 8.44 -11.09
CA LEU A 37 -21.46 9.46 -11.21
C LEU A 37 -22.02 9.58 -12.64
N GLY A 38 -21.29 9.15 -13.65
CA GLY A 38 -21.65 9.38 -15.07
C GLY A 38 -21.57 8.15 -15.98
N PHE A 39 -20.97 7.05 -15.53
CA PHE A 39 -20.75 5.85 -16.32
C PHE A 39 -21.38 4.61 -15.64
N ASP A 40 -21.80 3.63 -16.45
CA ASP A 40 -22.38 2.38 -15.96
C ASP A 40 -21.30 1.57 -15.21
N LYS A 41 -21.67 0.96 -14.07
CA LYS A 41 -20.81 0.03 -13.30
C LYS A 41 -20.33 -1.17 -14.10
N LYS A 42 -20.99 -1.49 -15.21
CA LYS A 42 -20.60 -2.55 -16.15
C LYS A 42 -19.55 -2.10 -17.17
N ASP A 43 -19.21 -0.81 -17.21
CA ASP A 43 -18.15 -0.31 -18.07
C ASP A 43 -16.82 -1.03 -17.74
N PRO A 44 -16.17 -1.66 -18.74
CA PRO A 44 -14.92 -2.38 -18.53
C PRO A 44 -13.83 -1.53 -17.86
N VAL A 45 -13.79 -0.22 -18.12
CA VAL A 45 -12.84 0.71 -17.51
C VAL A 45 -13.12 0.88 -16.01
N ILE A 46 -14.39 1.03 -15.62
CA ILE A 46 -14.78 1.09 -14.20
C ILE A 46 -14.42 -0.20 -13.46
N GLN A 47 -14.65 -1.36 -14.09
CA GLN A 47 -14.31 -2.64 -13.47
C GLN A 47 -12.81 -2.82 -13.28
N LEU A 48 -12.00 -2.43 -14.27
CA LEU A 48 -10.54 -2.48 -14.17
C LEU A 48 -10.03 -1.48 -13.13
N LEU A 49 -10.57 -0.26 -13.10
CA LEU A 49 -10.20 0.75 -12.11
C LEU A 49 -10.56 0.31 -10.69
N GLY A 50 -11.73 -0.32 -10.50
CA GLY A 50 -12.12 -0.90 -9.23
C GLY A 50 -11.19 -2.01 -8.75
N ARG A 51 -10.71 -2.87 -9.66
CA ARG A 51 -9.68 -3.90 -9.33
C ARG A 51 -8.35 -3.26 -8.96
N LEU A 52 -7.93 -2.22 -9.68
CA LEU A 52 -6.69 -1.51 -9.40
C LEU A 52 -6.70 -0.90 -7.97
N VAL A 53 -7.81 -0.27 -7.57
CA VAL A 53 -7.98 0.23 -6.19
C VAL A 53 -7.88 -0.91 -5.16
N GLN A 54 -8.45 -2.08 -5.45
CA GLN A 54 -8.37 -3.24 -4.54
C GLN A 54 -6.94 -3.78 -4.40
N GLU A 55 -6.19 -3.84 -5.50
CA GLU A 55 -4.80 -4.30 -5.50
C GLU A 55 -3.89 -3.34 -4.72
N GLU A 56 -4.01 -2.03 -4.94
CA GLU A 56 -3.21 -1.04 -4.18
C GLU A 56 -3.49 -1.11 -2.67
N ARG A 57 -4.76 -1.27 -2.26
CA ARG A 57 -5.12 -1.49 -0.84
C ARG A 57 -4.64 -2.82 -0.28
N MET A 58 -4.43 -3.82 -1.13
CA MET A 58 -3.85 -5.09 -0.70
C MET A 58 -2.34 -4.93 -0.50
N HIS A 59 -1.65 -4.23 -1.40
CA HIS A 59 -0.23 -3.93 -1.26
C HIS A 59 0.05 -3.12 0.01
N GLU A 60 -0.76 -2.10 0.29
CA GLU A 60 -0.67 -1.29 1.51
C GLU A 60 -0.73 -2.16 2.78
N ARG A 61 -1.71 -3.07 2.86
CA ARG A 61 -1.88 -3.99 3.99
C ARG A 61 -0.70 -4.94 4.15
N LEU A 62 -0.20 -5.51 3.04
CA LEU A 62 0.99 -6.38 3.08
C LEU A 62 2.24 -5.62 3.54
N ALA A 63 2.40 -4.37 3.09
CA ALA A 63 3.49 -3.50 3.54
C ALA A 63 3.38 -3.21 5.04
N GLU A 64 2.19 -2.95 5.57
CA GLU A 64 1.94 -2.75 7.00
C GLU A 64 2.25 -4.00 7.83
N GLU A 65 1.82 -5.18 7.39
CA GLU A 65 2.14 -6.44 8.06
C GLU A 65 3.66 -6.70 8.11
N LEU A 66 4.36 -6.43 6.99
CA LEU A 66 5.81 -6.56 6.93
C LEU A 66 6.52 -5.55 7.85
N LEU A 67 6.02 -4.31 7.94
CA LEU A 67 6.53 -3.31 8.88
C LEU A 67 6.36 -3.77 10.33
N HIS A 68 5.20 -4.32 10.69
CA HIS A 68 4.96 -4.85 12.03
C HIS A 68 5.86 -6.04 12.36
N ILE A 69 6.07 -6.96 11.41
CA ILE A 69 7.02 -8.06 11.58
C ILE A 69 8.44 -7.51 11.78
N CYS A 70 8.85 -6.50 11.01
CA CYS A 70 10.16 -5.87 11.17
C CYS A 70 10.30 -5.21 12.54
N GLN A 71 9.35 -4.37 12.98
CA GLN A 71 9.39 -3.70 14.27
C GLN A 71 9.43 -4.67 15.45
N ARG A 72 8.68 -5.78 15.37
CA ARG A 72 8.68 -6.81 16.43
C ARG A 72 10.04 -7.50 16.58
N ASN A 73 10.75 -7.72 15.47
CA ASN A 73 12.05 -8.39 15.48
C ASN A 73 13.23 -7.42 15.63
N HIS A 74 13.03 -6.16 15.26
CA HIS A 74 14.01 -5.07 15.28
C HIS A 74 13.35 -3.79 15.81
N PRO A 75 13.20 -3.63 17.13
CA PRO A 75 12.56 -2.47 17.74
C PRO A 75 13.22 -1.14 17.35
N GLU A 76 14.52 -1.17 17.02
CA GLU A 76 15.27 -0.01 16.54
C GLU A 76 14.69 0.60 15.26
N CYS A 77 14.00 -0.20 14.44
CA CYS A 77 13.36 0.22 13.21
C CYS A 77 12.16 1.17 13.43
N GLY A 78 11.53 1.21 14.61
CA GLY A 78 10.39 2.11 14.88
C GLY A 78 10.73 3.52 15.36
N SER A 79 12.03 3.84 15.52
CA SER A 79 12.48 4.98 16.33
C SER A 79 12.67 6.31 15.59
N HIS A 80 12.32 6.40 14.31
CA HIS A 80 12.45 7.63 13.52
C HIS A 80 11.08 8.29 13.28
N THR A 81 10.45 8.74 14.36
CA THR A 81 9.51 9.86 14.30
C THR A 81 10.25 11.11 14.80
N SER A 82 10.78 11.87 13.85
CA SER A 82 11.08 13.30 13.99
C SER A 82 10.50 14.00 12.77
#